data_AF-A0A2V4V740-F1
#
_entry.id   AF-A0A2V4V740-F1
#
_cell.length_a   1.000
_cell.length_b   1.000
_cell.length_c   1.000
_cell.angle_alpha   90.00
_cell.angle_beta   90.00
_cell.angle_gamma   90.00
#
_symmetry.space_group_name_H-M   'P 1'
#
loop_
_entity.id
_entity.type
_entity.pdbx_description
1 polymer ?
#
loop_
_entity_poly.entity_id
_entity_poly.type
_entity_poly.pdbx_seq_one_letter_code
_entity_poly.pdbx_strand_id
1 'polypeptide(L)'
;MKENESKTKKTLQSLLFFSLLMIFNASIQIFINVLQERPNWLILLLFIPLPVLVVLAIIISLDLAKQDYITVLGKVNIQKGNLIKISIVNGKEKKFRINKDRMKDIDVNIDVELHYYKRTKAVINLKNVKSIGRSEFGIEASAVDEENNEANSDRENIQGAEATLNIIFKHRLLMEPWSARWISKRHFSRQPLRGS
;
A
#
# COMPACT_ATOMS: atom_id res chain seq x y z
N MET A 1 -6.96 -7.29 -20.96
CA MET A 1 -6.64 -6.78 -19.61
C MET A 1 -6.50 -7.87 -18.52
N LYS A 2 -7.01 -9.11 -18.70
CA LYS A 2 -6.91 -10.21 -17.71
C LYS A 2 -5.54 -10.89 -17.60
N GLU A 3 -4.66 -10.73 -18.59
CA GLU A 3 -3.43 -11.53 -18.69
C GLU A 3 -2.43 -11.22 -17.57
N ASN A 4 -2.34 -9.96 -17.13
CA ASN A 4 -1.26 -9.52 -16.24
C ASN A 4 -1.52 -9.80 -14.75
N GLU A 5 -2.77 -9.77 -14.31
CA GLU A 5 -3.15 -10.22 -12.97
C GLU A 5 -2.77 -11.68 -12.75
N SER A 6 -2.88 -12.49 -13.82
CA SER A 6 -2.50 -13.90 -13.78
C SER A 6 -1.00 -14.09 -13.53
N LYS A 7 -0.13 -13.22 -14.06
CA LYS A 7 1.33 -13.34 -13.89
C LYS A 7 1.75 -13.12 -12.44
N THR A 8 1.31 -12.02 -11.81
CA THR A 8 1.63 -11.73 -10.40
C THR A 8 1.08 -12.81 -9.46
N LYS A 9 -0.17 -13.27 -9.69
CA LYS A 9 -0.78 -14.37 -8.92
C LYS A 9 0.03 -15.66 -9.05
N LYS A 10 0.42 -16.03 -10.28
CA LYS A 10 1.27 -17.21 -10.54
C LYS A 10 2.62 -17.11 -9.83
N THR A 11 3.26 -15.94 -9.83
CA THR A 11 4.52 -15.73 -9.11
C THR A 11 4.34 -15.90 -7.60
N LEU A 12 3.31 -15.29 -7.00
CA LEU A 12 3.03 -15.44 -5.57
C LEU A 12 2.71 -16.90 -5.21
N GLN A 13 1.92 -17.58 -6.03
CA GLN A 13 1.57 -18.99 -5.86
C GLN A 13 2.80 -19.91 -5.99
N SER A 14 3.69 -19.64 -6.95
CA SER A 14 4.95 -20.36 -7.08
C SER A 14 5.83 -20.14 -5.85
N LEU A 15 5.92 -18.90 -5.34
CA LEU A 15 6.70 -18.59 -4.14
C LEU A 15 6.14 -19.29 -2.89
N LEU A 16 4.83 -19.38 -2.77
CA LEU A 16 4.15 -20.16 -1.74
C LEU A 16 4.45 -21.66 -1.88
N PHE A 17 4.40 -22.19 -3.10
CA PHE A 17 4.72 -23.59 -3.35
C PHE A 17 6.18 -23.91 -2.97
N PHE A 18 7.12 -23.04 -3.35
CA PHE A 18 8.52 -23.19 -2.95
C PHE A 18 8.71 -23.09 -1.44
N SER A 19 8.01 -22.19 -0.74
CA SER A 19 8.15 -22.09 0.71
C SER A 19 7.64 -23.35 1.41
N LEU A 20 6.51 -23.92 0.96
CA LEU A 20 5.98 -25.19 1.46
C LEU A 20 6.94 -26.35 1.22
N LEU A 21 7.53 -26.42 0.02
CA LEU A 21 8.51 -27.46 -0.33
C LEU A 21 9.77 -27.36 0.54
N MET A 22 10.24 -26.15 0.83
CA MET A 22 11.37 -25.93 1.74
C MET A 22 11.05 -26.33 3.18
N ILE A 23 9.85 -25.99 3.68
CA ILE A 23 9.39 -26.43 5.01
C ILE A 23 9.34 -27.95 5.07
N PHE A 24 8.76 -28.60 4.06
CA PHE A 24 8.67 -30.05 3.98
C PHE A 24 10.05 -30.73 3.97
N ASN A 25 10.99 -30.23 3.16
CA ASN A 25 12.36 -30.72 3.13
C ASN A 25 13.07 -30.53 4.48
N ALA A 26 12.88 -29.37 5.13
CA ALA A 26 13.46 -29.13 6.45
C ALA A 26 12.89 -30.08 7.51
N SER A 27 11.58 -30.37 7.47
CA SER A 27 10.95 -31.37 8.34
C SER A 27 11.55 -32.77 8.14
N ILE A 28 11.76 -33.20 6.90
CA ILE A 28 12.41 -34.49 6.59
C ILE A 28 13.85 -34.51 7.12
N GLN A 29 14.62 -33.44 6.90
CA GLN A 29 16.01 -33.37 7.38
C GLN A 29 16.10 -33.41 8.90
N ILE A 30 15.20 -32.70 9.60
CA ILE A 30 15.12 -32.77 11.07
C ILE A 30 14.80 -34.20 11.51
N PHE A 31 13.83 -34.86 10.87
CA PHE A 31 13.46 -36.24 11.19
C PHE A 31 14.63 -37.22 11.01
N ILE A 32 15.34 -37.16 9.88
CA ILE A 32 16.52 -37.98 9.62
C ILE A 32 17.63 -37.70 10.63
N ASN A 33 17.87 -36.45 10.98
CA ASN A 33 18.91 -36.08 11.95
C ASN A 33 18.61 -36.62 13.35
N VAL A 34 17.33 -36.64 13.75
CA VAL A 34 16.89 -37.24 15.02
C VAL A 34 17.07 -38.76 14.99
N LEU A 35 16.68 -39.43 13.90
CA LEU A 35 16.83 -40.88 13.75
C LEU A 35 18.29 -41.34 13.73
N GLN A 36 19.19 -40.52 13.18
CA GLN A 36 20.63 -40.82 13.10
C GLN A 36 21.42 -40.34 14.31
N GLU A 37 20.75 -39.87 15.37
CA GLU A 37 21.39 -39.34 16.59
C GLU A 37 22.47 -38.28 16.29
N ARG A 38 22.23 -37.44 15.27
CA ARG A 38 23.17 -36.40 14.85
C ARG A 38 23.30 -35.34 15.96
N PRO A 39 24.44 -34.62 16.01
CA PRO A 39 24.65 -33.58 17.00
C PRO A 39 23.51 -32.53 17.03
N ASN A 40 23.02 -32.22 18.23
CA ASN A 40 21.88 -31.32 18.45
C ASN A 40 22.06 -29.92 17.85
N TRP A 41 23.30 -29.44 17.72
CA TRP A 41 23.58 -28.13 17.13
C TRP A 41 23.17 -28.04 15.66
N LEU A 42 23.21 -29.16 14.93
CA LEU A 42 22.82 -29.23 13.51
C LEU A 42 21.29 -29.13 13.36
N ILE A 43 20.55 -29.75 14.29
CA ILE A 43 19.10 -29.62 14.40
C ILE A 43 18.70 -28.18 14.73
N LEU A 44 19.41 -27.55 15.69
CA LEU A 44 19.17 -26.16 16.07
C LEU A 44 19.37 -25.21 14.89
N LEU A 45 20.42 -25.40 14.08
CA LEU A 45 20.71 -24.60 12.89
C LEU A 45 19.56 -24.65 11.87
N LEU A 46 18.99 -25.85 11.65
CA LEU A 46 17.85 -26.06 10.74
C LEU A 46 16.54 -25.46 11.27
N PHE A 47 16.40 -25.35 12.60
CA PHE A 47 15.19 -24.83 13.22
C PHE A 47 15.07 -23.31 13.11
N ILE A 48 16.18 -22.57 13.07
CA ILE A 48 16.20 -21.09 13.02
C ILE A 48 15.42 -20.50 11.82
N PRO A 49 15.62 -20.95 10.56
CA PRO A 49 14.90 -20.37 9.43
C PRO A 49 13.44 -20.82 9.33
N LEU A 50 13.04 -21.90 10.02
CA LEU A 50 11.75 -22.55 9.84
C LEU A 50 10.56 -21.66 10.25
N PRO A 51 10.57 -20.97 11.41
CA PRO A 51 9.54 -20.00 11.77
C PRO A 51 9.40 -18.86 10.76
N VAL A 52 10.51 -18.38 10.19
CA VAL A 52 10.50 -17.29 9.20
C VAL A 52 9.78 -17.74 7.93
N LEU A 53 10.07 -18.95 7.45
CA LEU A 53 9.40 -19.54 6.29
C LEU A 53 7.91 -19.76 6.53
N VAL A 54 7.53 -20.25 7.72
CA VAL A 54 6.13 -20.45 8.10
C VAL A 54 5.37 -19.12 8.12
N VAL A 55 5.92 -18.09 8.77
CA VAL A 55 5.30 -16.75 8.80
C VAL A 55 5.16 -16.19 7.38
N LEU A 56 6.17 -16.35 6.54
CA LEU A 56 6.12 -15.90 5.15
C LEU A 56 5.02 -16.63 4.36
N ALA A 57 4.90 -17.95 4.50
CA ALA A 57 3.84 -18.74 3.88
C ALA A 57 2.45 -18.28 4.33
N ILE A 58 2.25 -18.01 5.63
CA ILE A 58 0.97 -17.51 6.17
C ILE A 58 0.63 -16.14 5.58
N ILE A 59 1.58 -15.21 5.49
CA ILE A 59 1.33 -13.87 4.94
C ILE A 59 0.93 -13.96 3.47
N ILE A 60 1.62 -14.78 2.68
CA ILE A 60 1.32 -14.96 1.25
C ILE A 60 -0.03 -15.66 1.07
N SER A 61 -0.32 -16.69 1.87
CA SER A 61 -1.63 -17.35 1.89
C SER A 61 -2.76 -16.37 2.18
N LEU A 62 -2.60 -15.50 3.17
CA LEU A 62 -3.62 -14.50 3.50
C LEU A 62 -3.84 -13.51 2.37
N ASP A 63 -2.77 -13.03 1.72
CA ASP A 63 -2.88 -12.13 0.57
C ASP A 63 -3.57 -12.81 -0.63
N LEU A 64 -3.30 -14.10 -0.88
CA LEU A 64 -3.95 -14.87 -1.95
C LEU A 64 -5.41 -15.21 -1.65
N ALA A 65 -5.70 -15.69 -0.43
CA ALA A 65 -7.00 -16.21 -0.06
C ALA A 65 -8.05 -15.12 0.12
N LYS A 66 -7.69 -14.01 0.78
CA LYS A 66 -8.65 -12.92 1.02
C LYS A 66 -8.81 -11.98 -0.17
N GLN A 67 -7.92 -12.06 -1.17
CA GLN A 67 -7.85 -11.09 -2.25
C GLN A 67 -7.88 -9.65 -1.70
N ASP A 68 -7.14 -9.39 -0.60
CA ASP A 68 -7.09 -8.08 0.06
C ASP A 68 -6.26 -7.10 -0.80
N TYR A 69 -6.86 -6.62 -1.89
CA TYR A 69 -6.29 -5.58 -2.74
C TYR A 69 -6.76 -4.20 -2.29
N ILE A 70 -5.85 -3.23 -2.39
CA ILE A 70 -6.12 -1.82 -2.20
C ILE A 70 -5.93 -1.12 -3.53
N THR A 71 -6.92 -0.31 -3.89
CA THR A 71 -6.85 0.62 -5.02
C THR A 71 -6.33 1.97 -4.54
N VAL A 72 -5.31 2.49 -5.21
CA VAL A 72 -4.78 3.84 -4.98
C VAL A 72 -4.80 4.59 -6.30
N LEU A 73 -5.48 5.73 -6.29
CA LEU A 73 -5.44 6.71 -7.37
C LEU A 73 -4.43 7.81 -7.01
N GLY A 74 -3.59 8.17 -7.96
CA GLY A 74 -2.63 9.25 -7.75
C GLY A 74 -1.74 9.51 -8.96
N LYS A 75 -0.90 10.53 -8.85
CA LYS A 75 -0.01 10.99 -9.91
C LYS A 75 1.39 10.40 -9.76
N VAL A 76 1.99 9.93 -10.85
CA VAL A 76 3.38 9.43 -10.83
C VAL A 76 4.35 10.61 -10.77
N ASN A 77 5.06 10.77 -9.64
CA ASN A 77 6.02 11.87 -9.45
C ASN A 77 7.43 11.50 -9.89
N ILE A 78 7.88 10.28 -9.58
CA ILE A 78 9.27 9.84 -9.82
C ILE A 78 9.28 8.40 -10.31
N GLN A 79 10.03 8.17 -11.37
CA GLN A 79 10.37 6.85 -11.92
C GLN A 79 11.88 6.66 -11.81
N LYS A 80 12.32 5.73 -10.94
CA LYS A 80 13.74 5.38 -10.78
C LYS A 80 13.92 3.88 -10.88
N GLY A 81 14.33 3.39 -12.04
CA GLY A 81 14.52 1.97 -12.31
C GLY A 81 13.20 1.20 -12.18
N ASN A 82 13.09 0.38 -11.12
CA ASN A 82 11.91 -0.47 -10.86
C ASN A 82 11.00 0.13 -9.77
N LEU A 83 11.29 1.36 -9.33
CA LEU A 83 10.57 2.03 -8.25
C LEU A 83 9.82 3.23 -8.80
N ILE A 84 8.51 3.25 -8.55
CA ILE A 84 7.67 4.43 -8.78
C ILE A 84 7.30 5.08 -7.44
N LYS A 85 7.21 6.41 -7.46
CA LYS A 85 6.53 7.19 -6.42
C LYS A 85 5.21 7.69 -6.94
N ILE A 86 4.13 7.37 -6.23
CA ILE A 86 2.80 7.89 -6.50
C ILE A 86 2.45 8.91 -5.42
N SER A 87 2.09 10.12 -5.84
CA SER A 87 1.50 11.15 -4.99
C SER A 87 0.00 10.93 -4.92
N ILE A 88 -0.51 10.69 -3.72
CA ILE A 88 -1.95 10.47 -3.46
C ILE A 88 -2.60 11.83 -3.22
N VAL A 89 -3.91 11.95 -3.45
CA VAL A 89 -4.73 13.16 -3.23
C VAL A 89 -4.49 13.83 -1.87
N ASN A 90 -4.14 13.06 -0.84
CA ASN A 90 -3.85 13.57 0.51
C ASN A 90 -2.43 14.15 0.66
N GLY A 91 -1.70 14.41 -0.43
CA GLY A 91 -0.31 14.89 -0.43
C GLY A 91 0.73 13.87 0.06
N LYS A 92 0.31 12.63 0.39
CA LYS A 92 1.22 11.56 0.83
C LYS A 92 1.83 10.85 -0.38
N GLU A 93 3.15 10.73 -0.39
CA GLU A 93 3.86 9.90 -1.38
C GLU A 93 3.97 8.44 -0.91
N LYS A 94 3.66 7.49 -1.79
CA LYS A 94 3.94 6.06 -1.57
C LYS A 94 4.89 5.53 -2.64
N LYS A 95 5.83 4.69 -2.20
CA LYS A 95 6.80 4.00 -3.06
C LYS A 95 6.31 2.60 -3.38
N PHE A 96 6.32 2.22 -4.66
CA PHE A 96 5.96 0.89 -5.13
C PHE A 96 7.05 0.33 -6.03
N ARG A 97 7.29 -0.99 -5.91
CA ARG A 97 8.21 -1.71 -6.79
C ARG A 97 7.40 -2.38 -7.89
N ILE A 98 7.68 -2.01 -9.13
CA ILE A 98 7.00 -2.51 -10.32
C ILE A 98 8.01 -3.27 -11.17
N ASN A 99 7.54 -4.30 -11.88
CA ASN A 99 8.39 -5.02 -12.82
C ASN A 99 8.78 -4.10 -14.00
N LYS A 100 10.03 -4.17 -14.46
CA LYS A 100 10.57 -3.32 -15.54
C LYS A 100 9.69 -3.34 -16.78
N ASP A 101 9.12 -4.49 -17.10
CA ASP A 101 8.27 -4.65 -18.29
C ASP A 101 7.01 -3.80 -18.24
N ARG A 102 6.43 -3.61 -17.05
CA ARG A 102 5.25 -2.76 -16.84
C ARG A 102 5.58 -1.28 -16.73
N MET A 103 6.86 -0.97 -16.60
CA MET A 103 7.33 0.40 -16.38
C MET A 103 7.46 1.19 -17.69
N LYS A 104 7.54 0.49 -18.82
CA LYS A 104 7.75 1.09 -20.15
C LYS A 104 6.56 1.92 -20.62
N ASP A 105 5.36 1.61 -20.14
CA ASP A 105 4.11 2.24 -20.58
C ASP A 105 3.65 3.36 -19.63
N ILE A 106 4.49 3.77 -18.67
CA ILE A 106 4.16 4.75 -17.64
C ILE A 106 5.13 5.92 -17.75
N ASP A 107 4.63 7.07 -18.17
CA ASP A 107 5.40 8.32 -18.07
C ASP A 107 5.22 8.99 -16.71
N VAL A 108 6.20 9.83 -16.38
CA VAL A 108 6.12 10.74 -15.24
C VAL A 108 4.99 11.76 -15.48
N ASN A 109 4.34 12.20 -14.40
CA ASN A 109 3.20 13.13 -14.39
C ASN A 109 1.88 12.60 -14.96
N ILE A 110 1.74 11.29 -15.13
CA ILE A 110 0.46 10.66 -15.49
C ILE A 110 -0.32 10.27 -14.24
N ASP A 111 -1.65 10.42 -14.30
CA ASP A 111 -2.58 9.91 -13.31
C ASP A 111 -2.79 8.39 -13.50
N VAL A 112 -2.55 7.64 -12.44
CA VAL A 112 -2.61 6.18 -12.47
C VAL A 112 -3.49 5.62 -11.37
N GLU A 113 -4.15 4.52 -11.70
CA GLU A 113 -4.85 3.66 -10.77
C GLU A 113 -3.99 2.42 -10.51
N LEU A 114 -3.51 2.29 -9.27
CA LEU A 114 -2.68 1.18 -8.83
C LEU A 114 -3.47 0.24 -7.93
N HIS A 115 -3.50 -1.04 -8.27
CA HIS A 115 -4.03 -2.11 -7.40
C HIS A 115 -2.88 -2.92 -6.83
N TYR A 116 -2.81 -3.04 -5.50
CA TYR A 116 -1.74 -3.80 -4.83
C TYR A 116 -2.25 -4.56 -3.61
N TYR A 117 -1.56 -5.65 -3.25
CA TYR A 117 -1.88 -6.45 -2.06
C TYR A 117 -1.51 -5.72 -0.77
N LYS A 118 -2.42 -5.66 0.20
CA LYS A 118 -2.26 -4.88 1.44
C LYS A 118 -0.99 -5.23 2.23
N ARG A 119 -0.64 -6.53 2.35
CA ARG A 119 0.47 -6.98 3.22
C ARG A 119 1.79 -7.05 2.46
N THR A 120 1.84 -7.77 1.34
CA THR A 120 3.07 -7.93 0.54
C THR A 120 3.43 -6.69 -0.27
N LYS A 121 2.50 -5.74 -0.44
CA LYS A 121 2.64 -4.55 -1.30
C LYS A 121 2.98 -4.89 -2.74
N ALA A 122 2.71 -6.13 -3.17
CA ALA A 122 2.95 -6.56 -4.54
C ALA A 122 1.89 -5.92 -5.46
N VAL A 123 2.38 -5.31 -6.55
CA VAL A 123 1.53 -4.62 -7.53
C VAL A 123 0.85 -5.64 -8.44
N ILE A 124 -0.48 -5.62 -8.44
CA ILE A 124 -1.33 -6.54 -9.21
C ILE A 124 -1.62 -5.93 -10.57
N ASN A 125 -2.13 -4.69 -10.56
CA ASN A 125 -2.58 -3.99 -11.74
C ASN A 125 -2.17 -2.51 -11.67
N LEU A 126 -1.88 -1.94 -12.83
CA LEU A 126 -1.63 -0.53 -12.99
C LEU A 126 -2.33 -0.10 -14.27
N LYS A 127 -3.26 0.86 -14.14
CA LYS A 127 -4.01 1.41 -15.24
C LYS A 127 -3.70 2.90 -15.37
N ASN A 128 -3.39 3.34 -16.57
CA ASN A 128 -3.33 4.76 -16.90
C ASN A 128 -4.77 5.30 -16.91
N VAL A 129 -5.09 6.19 -15.97
CA VAL A 129 -6.33 6.94 -16.01
C VAL A 129 -6.04 8.11 -16.91
N LYS A 130 -6.13 7.87 -18.23
CA LYS A 130 -6.10 8.95 -19.21
C LYS A 130 -7.19 9.90 -18.75
N SER A 131 -6.81 11.08 -18.29
CA SER A 131 -7.75 12.08 -17.77
C SER A 131 -8.80 12.28 -18.85
N ILE A 132 -9.97 11.64 -18.69
CA ILE A 132 -11.11 11.85 -19.56
C ILE A 132 -11.33 13.35 -19.47
N GLY A 133 -11.22 13.99 -20.62
CA GLY A 133 -10.89 15.40 -20.74
C GLY A 133 -11.73 16.25 -19.80
N ARG A 134 -11.05 17.01 -18.96
CA ARG A 134 -11.56 18.29 -18.45
C ARG A 134 -11.60 19.33 -19.59
N SER A 135 -12.08 18.91 -20.75
CA SER A 135 -12.18 19.66 -22.00
C SER A 135 -13.58 19.61 -22.62
N GLU A 136 -14.56 18.97 -21.96
CA GLU A 136 -15.99 19.08 -22.33
C GLU A 136 -16.81 19.97 -21.38
N PHE A 137 -16.24 20.46 -20.29
CA PHE A 137 -16.72 21.70 -19.68
C PHE A 137 -16.01 22.87 -20.35
N GLY A 138 -16.38 23.09 -21.61
CA GLY A 138 -16.26 24.39 -22.23
C GLY A 138 -17.00 25.39 -21.34
N ILE A 139 -16.25 26.12 -20.52
CA ILE A 139 -16.71 27.42 -20.07
C ILE A 139 -16.68 28.27 -21.35
N GLU A 140 -17.81 28.28 -22.03
CA GLU A 140 -18.19 29.29 -23.01
C GLU A 140 -18.35 30.60 -22.23
N ALA A 141 -17.22 31.17 -21.81
CA ALA A 141 -17.15 32.56 -21.37
C ALA A 141 -17.07 33.41 -22.62
N SER A 142 -18.21 33.59 -23.28
CA SER A 142 -18.40 34.62 -24.29
C SER A 142 -19.84 35.12 -24.23
N ALA A 143 -19.97 36.29 -23.61
CA ALA A 143 -20.96 37.33 -23.88
C ALA A 143 -22.44 36.95 -23.88
N VAL A 144 -23.13 37.20 -22.76
CA VAL A 144 -24.44 37.86 -22.78
C VAL A 144 -24.49 38.83 -21.60
N ASP A 145 -24.27 40.10 -21.91
CA ASP A 145 -24.68 41.25 -21.11
C ASP A 145 -26.22 41.33 -21.07
N GLU A 146 -26.72 41.93 -19.99
CA GLU A 146 -28.06 42.52 -19.84
C GLU A 146 -29.28 41.58 -19.85
N GLU A 147 -29.70 41.11 -18.66
CA GLU A 147 -31.10 41.32 -18.23
C GLU A 147 -31.28 41.20 -16.70
N ASN A 148 -31.49 42.35 -16.08
CA ASN A 148 -32.45 42.66 -15.00
C ASN A 148 -32.60 41.67 -13.81
N ASN A 149 -32.24 42.12 -12.60
CA ASN A 149 -33.16 42.82 -11.69
C ASN A 149 -34.47 42.04 -11.42
N GLU A 150 -34.42 40.99 -10.59
CA GLU A 150 -35.50 40.58 -9.65
C GLU A 150 -35.11 39.27 -8.94
N ALA A 151 -34.17 39.30 -7.99
CA ALA A 151 -33.99 38.16 -7.07
C ALA A 151 -33.29 38.55 -5.75
N ASN A 152 -33.32 39.84 -5.38
CA ASN A 152 -32.66 40.36 -4.18
C ASN A 152 -33.59 40.42 -2.96
N SER A 153 -34.53 39.47 -2.81
CA SER A 153 -35.49 39.46 -1.69
C SER A 153 -35.45 38.19 -0.82
N ASP A 154 -34.75 37.13 -1.21
CA ASP A 154 -34.76 35.86 -0.46
C ASP A 154 -33.43 35.51 0.23
N ARG A 155 -32.45 36.43 0.20
CA ARG A 155 -31.09 36.17 0.73
C ARG A 155 -30.86 36.46 2.21
N GLU A 156 -31.85 36.95 2.96
CA GLU A 156 -31.67 37.22 4.41
C GLU A 156 -32.03 36.07 5.36
N ASN A 157 -32.63 34.96 4.89
CA ASN A 157 -33.20 33.96 5.81
C ASN A 157 -32.47 32.59 5.88
N ILE A 158 -31.30 32.43 5.26
CA ILE A 158 -30.57 31.14 5.26
C ILE A 158 -29.21 31.22 6.00
N GLN A 159 -28.71 32.42 6.32
CA GLN A 159 -27.47 32.58 7.09
C GLN A 159 -27.58 32.22 8.58
N GLY A 160 -28.79 32.00 9.11
CA GLY A 160 -29.00 31.56 10.50
C GLY A 160 -28.84 30.05 10.74
N ALA A 161 -28.91 29.21 9.70
CA ALA A 161 -28.93 27.75 9.86
C ALA A 161 -27.53 27.09 9.82
N GLU A 162 -26.52 27.76 9.24
CA GLU A 162 -25.16 27.20 9.16
C GLU A 162 -24.32 27.41 10.43
N ALA A 163 -24.72 28.31 11.33
CA ALA A 163 -23.99 28.55 12.58
C ALA A 163 -24.20 27.43 13.63
N THR A 164 -25.33 26.73 13.61
CA THR A 164 -25.69 25.72 14.62
C THR A 164 -25.13 24.33 14.33
N LEU A 165 -24.87 23.99 13.06
CA LEU A 165 -24.31 22.68 12.69
C LEU A 165 -22.80 22.56 12.95
N ASN A 166 -22.08 23.69 13.00
CA ASN A 166 -20.64 23.69 13.23
C ASN A 166 -20.24 23.42 14.70
N ILE A 167 -21.18 23.57 15.65
CA ILE A 167 -20.94 23.28 17.08
C ILE A 167 -21.07 21.78 17.37
N ILE A 168 -21.97 21.07 16.68
CA ILE A 168 -22.22 19.64 16.92
C ILE A 168 -21.08 18.76 16.35
N PHE A 169 -20.46 19.17 15.23
CA PHE A 169 -19.37 18.37 14.64
C PHE A 169 -18.03 18.50 15.38
N LYS A 170 -17.81 19.61 16.10
CA LYS A 170 -16.56 19.84 16.84
C LYS A 170 -16.46 19.02 18.13
N HIS A 171 -17.58 18.56 18.68
CA HIS A 171 -17.60 17.73 19.89
C HIS A 171 -17.34 16.22 19.65
N ARG A 172 -17.39 15.74 18.39
CA ARG A 172 -17.19 14.31 18.07
C ARG A 172 -15.73 13.91 17.79
N LEU A 173 -14.81 14.89 17.67
CA LEU A 173 -13.38 14.64 17.40
C LEU A 173 -12.50 14.57 18.67
N LEU A 174 -13.08 14.69 19.86
CA LEU A 174 -12.35 14.61 21.14
C LEU A 174 -12.40 13.22 21.80
N MET A 175 -12.97 12.21 21.15
CA MET A 175 -13.10 10.85 21.68
C MET A 175 -12.49 9.82 20.73
N GLU A 176 -11.18 9.87 20.51
CA GLU A 176 -10.42 8.69 20.05
C GLU A 176 -9.41 8.22 21.13
N PRO A 177 -9.30 6.90 21.34
CA PRO A 177 -8.62 6.31 22.49
C PRO A 177 -7.10 6.39 22.43
N TRP A 178 -6.52 6.72 23.59
CA TRP A 178 -5.11 6.90 23.94
C TRP A 178 -4.20 5.65 23.85
N SER A 179 -4.47 4.66 23.01
CA SER A 179 -3.81 3.34 23.13
C SER A 179 -2.50 3.14 22.34
N ALA A 180 -1.88 4.17 21.76
CA ALA A 180 -0.67 3.98 20.93
C ALA A 180 0.54 4.84 21.32
N ARG A 181 0.75 5.11 22.62
CA ARG A 181 1.90 5.92 23.10
C ARG A 181 2.79 5.23 24.13
N TRP A 182 3.16 3.97 23.92
CA TRP A 182 4.29 3.32 24.62
C TRP A 182 4.82 2.23 23.66
N ILE A 183 6.01 2.36 23.05
CA ILE A 183 7.30 1.80 23.50
C ILE A 183 8.36 2.47 22.59
N SER A 184 9.05 3.50 23.06
CA SER A 184 10.28 3.50 23.87
C SER A 184 11.55 3.12 23.10
N LYS A 185 12.28 4.20 22.78
CA LYS A 185 13.71 4.34 22.50
C LYS A 185 14.57 3.28 23.21
N ARG A 186 15.37 2.53 22.45
CA ARG A 186 16.66 2.01 22.96
C ARG A 186 17.80 2.75 22.28
N HIS A 187 18.40 3.64 23.07
CA HIS A 187 19.75 4.15 22.87
C HIS A 187 20.72 2.95 22.88
N PHE A 188 21.58 2.85 21.86
CA PHE A 188 22.77 2.02 21.92
C PHE A 188 23.99 2.93 21.81
N SER A 189 24.58 3.24 22.95
CA SER A 189 25.85 3.94 23.07
C SER A 189 26.97 3.02 22.60
N ARG A 190 27.72 3.44 21.58
CA ARG A 190 29.01 2.82 21.22
C ARG A 190 30.07 3.35 22.19
N GLN A 191 30.77 2.46 22.88
CA GLN A 191 32.09 2.77 23.44
C GLN A 191 33.18 2.34 22.45
N PRO A 192 34.21 3.16 22.21
CA PRO A 192 35.43 2.72 21.54
C PRO A 192 36.40 2.10 22.56
N LEU A 193 36.85 0.88 22.29
CA LEU A 193 38.00 0.27 22.97
C LEU A 193 39.29 0.90 22.42
N ARG A 194 39.95 1.74 23.22
CA ARG A 194 41.42 1.82 23.32
C ARG A 194 41.85 0.53 24.06
N GLY A 195 42.86 -0.22 23.66
CA GLY A 195 44.22 0.18 23.33
C GLY A 195 45.12 -0.23 24.50
N SER A 196 45.82 -1.35 24.35
CA SER A 196 47.04 -1.75 25.07
C SER A 196 47.72 -2.85 24.27
#